data_AF-G1T5L9-F1
#
_entry.id   AF-G1T5L9-F1
#
_cell.length_a   1.000
_cell.length_b   1.000
_cell.length_c   1.000
_cell.angle_alpha   90.00
_cell.angle_beta   90.00
_cell.angle_gamma   90.00
#
_symmetry.space_group_name_H-M   'P 1'
#
loop_
_entity.id
_entity.type
_entity.pdbx_description
1 polymer ?
#
loop_
_entity_poly.entity_id
_entity_poly.type
_entity_poly.pdbx_seq_one_letter_code
_entity_poly.pdbx_strand_id
1 'polypeptide(L)'
;MHQAERNSQCVLISEPTSQSPSTSGPFQACPLAASSVPLEALKNSMCSRGWEWWLALELLLLPLVLLETSVQDHLVHRLMAVSGSNVSLQIPENLSEKYKQLTWFNTTKQKILEWEWESDKTKYFRSKFETRITFDPQSGALNISDVRKEDSSDYLVRVLMASGTEREWKIPLEVFDPVPKPVIEAKQIKKVDNTCYLTLSCTVPDQSVNYEWYGDSGPLPQEFQRSVLNITLNPQNFSKSFTCQVSNHVSSENATVYFTSSCVLARSFGVTRMASWLVVTAPLVLGFLLT
;
A
#
# COMPACT_ATOMS: atom_id res chain seq x y z
N MET A 1 -11.93 -29.07 42.74
CA MET A 1 -13.32 -29.23 42.24
C MET A 1 -13.47 -28.36 41.01
N HIS A 2 -13.82 -28.99 39.87
CA HIS A 2 -14.25 -28.44 38.56
C HIS A 2 -13.32 -27.44 37.83
N GLN A 3 -12.71 -27.81 36.69
CA GLN A 3 -13.21 -27.85 35.28
C GLN A 3 -13.46 -26.44 34.68
N ALA A 4 -13.08 -26.10 33.45
CA ALA A 4 -12.66 -26.90 32.29
C ALA A 4 -11.83 -26.05 31.29
N GLU A 5 -10.78 -26.66 30.74
CA GLU A 5 -10.13 -26.26 29.48
C GLU A 5 -11.01 -26.69 28.29
N ARG A 6 -11.04 -25.87 27.22
CA ARG A 6 -11.62 -26.26 25.93
C ARG A 6 -10.52 -26.28 24.88
N ASN A 7 -9.95 -27.46 24.64
CA ASN A 7 -9.15 -27.78 23.46
C ASN A 7 -10.10 -28.11 22.29
N SER A 8 -9.88 -27.46 21.15
CA SER A 8 -10.51 -27.79 19.87
C SER A 8 -9.66 -28.84 19.16
N GLN A 9 -10.21 -30.03 18.94
CA GLN A 9 -9.54 -31.13 18.24
C GLN A 9 -10.35 -31.53 17.01
N CYS A 10 -9.70 -31.49 15.84
CA CYS A 10 -10.20 -32.02 14.58
C CYS A 10 -10.24 -33.55 14.61
N VAL A 11 -11.30 -34.15 14.05
CA VAL A 11 -11.37 -35.59 13.75
C VAL A 11 -12.00 -35.79 12.37
N LEU A 12 -11.27 -36.51 11.51
CA LEU A 12 -11.66 -37.10 10.22
C LEU A 12 -12.42 -38.41 10.46
N ILE A 13 -13.55 -38.69 9.77
CA ILE A 13 -14.03 -40.06 9.48
C ILE A 13 -14.73 -40.13 8.11
N SER A 14 -14.58 -41.31 7.50
CA SER A 14 -14.70 -41.89 6.16
C SER A 14 -16.09 -42.25 5.57
N GLU A 15 -16.08 -42.60 4.28
CA GLU A 15 -17.13 -43.19 3.40
C GLU A 15 -17.92 -44.38 3.96
N PRO A 16 -19.06 -44.71 3.31
CA PRO A 16 -19.17 -46.05 2.73
C PRO A 16 -19.83 -46.14 1.34
N THR A 17 -19.69 -47.36 0.79
CA THR A 17 -19.79 -47.87 -0.57
C THR A 17 -21.21 -48.23 -1.07
N SER A 18 -21.36 -48.27 -2.41
CA SER A 18 -21.97 -49.35 -3.23
C SER A 18 -23.31 -49.14 -3.98
N GLN A 19 -23.20 -49.47 -5.29
CA GLN A 19 -24.12 -50.22 -6.18
C GLN A 19 -25.29 -49.56 -6.94
N SER A 20 -25.18 -49.65 -8.27
CA SER A 20 -26.19 -49.51 -9.34
C SER A 20 -27.04 -50.79 -9.53
N PRO A 21 -28.19 -50.73 -10.25
CA PRO A 21 -28.20 -51.29 -11.61
C PRO A 21 -29.04 -50.52 -12.66
N SER A 22 -28.80 -50.90 -13.91
CA SER A 22 -29.42 -50.54 -15.21
C SER A 22 -30.90 -51.00 -15.34
N THR A 23 -31.76 -50.74 -16.34
CA THR A 23 -31.65 -50.43 -17.79
C THR A 23 -33.06 -50.09 -18.36
N SER A 24 -33.11 -49.28 -19.44
CA SER A 24 -34.03 -49.31 -20.62
C SER A 24 -35.55 -49.02 -20.55
N GLY A 25 -36.00 -48.07 -21.40
CA GLY A 25 -37.35 -48.07 -22.02
C GLY A 25 -37.97 -46.68 -22.28
N PRO A 26 -38.31 -46.26 -23.53
CA PRO A 26 -38.45 -44.83 -23.88
C PRO A 26 -39.89 -44.34 -24.19
N PHE A 27 -39.96 -43.09 -24.70
CA PHE A 27 -41.07 -42.35 -25.35
C PHE A 27 -41.80 -41.30 -24.49
N GLN A 28 -42.30 -40.16 -24.99
CA GLN A 28 -41.82 -39.06 -25.86
C GLN A 28 -42.97 -38.01 -25.87
N ALA A 29 -42.59 -36.73 -25.80
CA ALA A 29 -43.30 -35.51 -26.24
C ALA A 29 -44.51 -34.92 -25.46
N CYS A 30 -44.38 -33.60 -25.23
CA CYS A 30 -45.30 -32.56 -24.74
C CYS A 30 -46.38 -32.16 -25.79
N PRO A 31 -47.04 -30.97 -25.75
CA PRO A 31 -47.49 -30.06 -24.67
C PRO A 31 -48.97 -29.62 -24.88
N LEU A 32 -49.50 -28.72 -24.02
CA LEU A 32 -50.02 -27.37 -24.40
C LEU A 32 -50.81 -26.73 -23.25
N ALA A 33 -50.52 -25.46 -23.01
CA ALA A 33 -51.14 -24.59 -22.02
C ALA A 33 -52.38 -23.88 -22.60
N ALA A 34 -53.34 -23.53 -21.75
CA ALA A 34 -54.23 -22.39 -21.97
C ALA A 34 -54.77 -21.87 -20.63
N SER A 35 -54.57 -20.57 -20.46
CA SER A 35 -54.99 -19.69 -19.36
C SER A 35 -56.50 -19.42 -19.31
N SER A 36 -57.05 -19.11 -18.14
CA SER A 36 -57.98 -17.97 -17.95
C SER A 36 -58.36 -17.78 -16.46
N VAL A 37 -58.37 -16.52 -16.03
CA VAL A 37 -59.01 -15.98 -14.80
C VAL A 37 -59.85 -14.78 -15.28
N PRO A 38 -61.11 -14.59 -14.83
CA PRO A 38 -61.46 -13.47 -13.89
C PRO A 38 -62.64 -13.81 -12.92
N LEU A 39 -62.66 -13.44 -11.64
CA LEU A 39 -62.94 -12.17 -10.91
C LEU A 39 -64.43 -11.95 -10.51
N GLU A 40 -64.62 -11.47 -9.26
CA GLU A 40 -65.82 -10.94 -8.56
C GLU A 40 -66.65 -11.90 -7.68
N ALA A 41 -66.57 -11.78 -6.34
CA ALA A 41 -67.37 -10.90 -5.44
C ALA A 41 -68.72 -11.57 -5.06
N LEU A 42 -69.06 -11.90 -3.81
CA LEU A 42 -69.44 -10.99 -2.74
C LEU A 42 -69.80 -11.78 -1.45
N LYS A 43 -69.29 -11.27 -0.31
CA LYS A 43 -69.98 -11.05 0.98
C LYS A 43 -70.32 -12.20 1.95
N ASN A 44 -69.89 -11.93 3.20
CA ASN A 44 -70.39 -12.33 4.52
C ASN A 44 -69.52 -13.40 5.21
N SER A 45 -69.16 -13.33 6.48
CA SER A 45 -69.31 -12.38 7.59
C SER A 45 -68.60 -13.04 8.80
N MET A 46 -68.26 -12.26 9.83
CA MET A 46 -68.00 -12.65 11.23
C MET A 46 -66.55 -12.91 11.72
N CYS A 47 -66.03 -11.86 12.36
CA CYS A 47 -65.43 -11.80 13.71
C CYS A 47 -64.19 -12.64 14.10
N SER A 48 -63.09 -11.95 14.43
CA SER A 48 -62.39 -11.97 15.74
C SER A 48 -61.11 -11.11 15.63
N ARG A 49 -61.03 -9.90 16.18
CA ARG A 49 -60.80 -9.56 17.59
C ARG A 49 -59.46 -10.13 18.11
N GLY A 50 -58.41 -9.30 18.07
CA GLY A 50 -57.33 -9.33 19.06
C GLY A 50 -55.88 -9.54 18.59
N TRP A 51 -55.39 -8.96 17.48
CA TRP A 51 -53.99 -9.20 17.06
C TRP A 51 -53.16 -7.92 16.75
N GLU A 52 -53.74 -6.72 16.85
CA GLU A 52 -53.11 -5.48 16.33
C GLU A 52 -52.07 -4.84 17.28
N TRP A 53 -51.95 -5.27 18.53
CA TRP A 53 -51.09 -4.56 19.50
C TRP A 53 -49.66 -5.12 19.62
N TRP A 54 -49.35 -6.26 18.98
CA TRP A 54 -48.00 -6.83 18.99
C TRP A 54 -47.12 -6.34 17.83
N LEU A 55 -47.72 -5.85 16.74
CA LEU A 55 -46.97 -5.35 15.58
C LEU A 55 -46.53 -3.88 15.74
N ALA A 56 -47.23 -3.10 16.56
CA ALA A 56 -46.89 -1.69 16.76
C ALA A 56 -45.62 -1.49 17.61
N LEU A 57 -45.29 -2.43 18.49
CA LEU A 57 -44.11 -2.32 19.37
C LEU A 57 -42.81 -2.70 18.64
N GLU A 58 -42.85 -3.63 17.68
CA GLU A 58 -41.70 -3.93 16.81
C GLU A 58 -41.41 -2.78 15.83
N LEU A 59 -42.46 -2.11 15.32
CA LEU A 59 -42.31 -0.94 14.43
C LEU A 59 -41.79 0.32 15.13
N LEU A 60 -41.93 0.43 16.45
CA LEU A 60 -41.39 1.55 17.24
C LEU A 60 -39.95 1.31 17.75
N LEU A 61 -39.41 0.09 17.65
CA LEU A 61 -38.01 -0.22 17.96
C LEU A 61 -37.12 -0.27 16.72
N LEU A 62 -37.71 -0.30 15.52
CA LEU A 62 -37.00 -0.27 14.23
C LEU A 62 -36.32 1.07 13.87
N PRO A 63 -36.64 2.25 14.45
CA PRO A 63 -35.87 3.46 14.15
C PRO A 63 -34.62 3.68 15.02
N LEU A 64 -34.36 2.87 16.07
CA LEU A 64 -33.21 3.12 16.96
C LEU A 64 -31.89 2.43 16.55
N VAL A 65 -31.90 1.65 15.48
CA VAL A 65 -30.70 0.88 15.04
C VAL A 65 -29.95 1.55 13.87
N LEU A 66 -30.43 2.69 13.36
CA LEU A 66 -29.73 3.45 12.32
C LEU A 66 -29.20 4.79 12.85
N LEU A 67 -28.49 4.75 13.98
CA LEU A 67 -27.27 5.56 14.09
C LEU A 67 -26.11 4.69 13.59
N GLU A 68 -26.20 4.26 12.33
CA GLU A 68 -24.98 4.05 11.57
C GLU A 68 -24.36 5.43 11.48
N THR A 69 -23.40 5.71 12.36
CA THR A 69 -22.42 6.74 12.07
C THR A 69 -21.93 6.38 10.67
N SER A 70 -22.28 7.22 9.69
CA SER A 70 -21.55 7.27 8.45
C SER A 70 -20.11 7.56 8.83
N VAL A 71 -19.36 6.49 9.13
CA VAL A 71 -17.94 6.47 8.84
C VAL A 71 -17.95 6.26 7.34
N GLN A 72 -18.24 7.36 6.62
CA GLN A 72 -17.64 7.56 5.32
C GLN A 72 -16.16 7.31 5.61
N ASP A 73 -15.66 6.14 5.22
CA ASP A 73 -14.23 5.90 5.11
C ASP A 73 -13.80 6.83 3.97
N HIS A 74 -13.76 8.12 4.29
CA HIS A 74 -13.19 9.15 3.47
C HIS A 74 -11.81 8.58 3.20
N LEU A 75 -11.52 8.24 1.93
CA LEU A 75 -10.17 7.99 1.48
C LEU A 75 -9.35 9.20 1.92
N VAL A 76 -8.72 9.10 3.09
CA VAL A 76 -7.92 10.17 3.64
C VAL A 76 -6.69 10.17 2.76
N HIS A 77 -6.68 11.06 1.77
CA HIS A 77 -5.62 11.11 0.80
C HIS A 77 -4.32 11.46 1.55
N ARG A 78 -3.41 10.50 1.61
CA ARG A 78 -2.16 10.63 2.33
C ARG A 78 -1.17 11.36 1.43
N LEU A 79 -0.64 12.47 1.91
CA LEU A 79 0.42 13.18 1.22
C LEU A 79 1.72 12.40 1.40
N MET A 80 2.32 11.95 0.31
CA MET A 80 3.58 11.22 0.30
C MET A 80 4.71 12.17 -0.09
N ALA A 81 5.83 12.09 0.62
CA ALA A 81 6.99 12.94 0.34
C ALA A 81 8.31 12.17 0.45
N VAL A 82 9.30 12.64 -0.31
CA VAL A 82 10.68 12.16 -0.22
C VAL A 82 11.41 12.94 0.88
N SER A 83 12.17 12.24 1.72
CA SER A 83 13.05 12.83 2.73
C SER A 83 14.02 13.84 2.08
N GLY A 84 14.23 14.99 2.72
CA GLY A 84 15.02 16.13 2.22
C GLY A 84 14.27 17.09 1.28
N SER A 85 13.02 16.78 0.91
CA SER A 85 12.20 17.66 0.05
C SER A 85 11.43 18.72 0.85
N ASN A 86 10.72 19.60 0.15
CA ASN A 86 9.82 20.59 0.76
C ASN A 86 8.37 20.18 0.50
N VAL A 87 7.51 20.30 1.50
CA VAL A 87 6.08 19.99 1.39
C VAL A 87 5.23 21.18 1.79
N SER A 88 4.03 21.26 1.24
CA SER A 88 3.02 22.26 1.58
C SER A 88 1.75 21.56 2.01
N LEU A 89 1.39 21.70 3.28
CA LEU A 89 0.14 21.15 3.82
C LEU A 89 -0.96 22.19 3.60
N GLN A 90 -1.87 21.84 2.69
CA GLN A 90 -2.96 22.70 2.24
C GLN A 90 -4.26 22.36 2.97
N ILE A 91 -5.09 23.37 3.22
CA ILE A 91 -6.45 23.14 3.73
C ILE A 91 -7.27 22.52 2.57
N PRO A 92 -7.91 21.35 2.75
CA PRO A 92 -8.58 20.65 1.65
C PRO A 92 -9.75 21.40 1.01
N GLU A 93 -10.27 22.43 1.68
CA GLU A 93 -11.43 23.20 1.23
C GLU A 93 -11.05 24.68 1.08
N ASN A 94 -11.55 25.31 0.00
CA ASN A 94 -11.48 26.75 -0.13
C ASN A 94 -12.42 27.40 0.88
N LEU A 95 -11.83 28.00 1.92
CA LEU A 95 -12.56 28.75 2.93
C LEU A 95 -13.06 30.07 2.31
N SER A 96 -14.29 30.06 1.81
CA SER A 96 -14.96 31.27 1.28
C SER A 96 -15.45 32.20 2.40
N GLU A 97 -15.62 31.65 3.60
CA GLU A 97 -16.00 32.38 4.80
C GLU A 97 -14.75 32.95 5.50
N LYS A 98 -14.86 34.18 6.04
CA LYS A 98 -13.82 34.76 6.89
C LYS A 98 -13.67 33.94 8.18
N TYR A 99 -12.44 33.70 8.60
CA TYR A 99 -12.13 33.06 9.88
C TYR A 99 -11.33 33.99 10.79
N LYS A 100 -11.49 33.80 12.10
CA LYS A 100 -10.82 34.58 13.16
C LYS A 100 -9.40 34.07 13.39
N GLN A 101 -9.26 32.75 13.44
CA GLN A 101 -8.02 32.11 13.85
C GLN A 101 -7.83 30.79 13.12
N LEU A 102 -6.57 30.47 12.83
CA LEU A 102 -6.12 29.20 12.27
C LEU A 102 -5.00 28.65 13.14
N THR A 103 -5.06 27.36 13.47
CA THR A 103 -4.04 26.69 14.29
C THR A 103 -3.60 25.39 13.64
N TRP A 104 -2.30 25.25 13.42
CA TRP A 104 -1.69 24.00 12.96
C TRP A 104 -1.16 23.19 14.12
N PHE A 105 -1.35 21.87 14.04
CA PHE A 105 -0.85 20.90 14.99
C PHE A 105 -0.09 19.80 14.29
N ASN A 106 0.94 19.31 14.95
CA ASN A 106 1.58 18.02 14.65
C ASN A 106 1.03 17.04 15.68
N THR A 107 0.22 16.06 15.26
CA THR A 107 -0.65 15.24 16.14
C THR A 107 -1.75 16.06 16.84
N THR A 108 -2.55 15.42 17.69
CA THR A 108 -3.68 16.06 18.40
C THR A 108 -3.29 17.04 19.52
N LYS A 109 -2.01 17.08 19.93
CA LYS A 109 -1.60 17.84 21.14
C LYS A 109 -0.56 18.92 20.89
N GLN A 110 0.37 18.72 19.95
CA GLN A 110 1.49 19.64 19.76
C GLN A 110 1.14 20.72 18.76
N LYS A 111 0.83 21.93 19.25
CA LYS A 111 0.71 23.12 18.40
C LYS A 111 2.03 23.40 17.68
N ILE A 112 1.93 23.80 16.42
CA ILE A 112 3.03 24.27 15.58
C ILE A 112 2.98 25.79 15.51
N LEU A 113 1.83 26.34 15.09
CA LEU A 113 1.59 27.77 15.01
C LEU A 113 0.11 28.09 15.16
N GLU A 114 -0.16 29.34 15.49
CA GLU A 114 -1.49 29.94 15.54
C GLU A 114 -1.42 31.28 14.82
N TRP A 115 -2.34 31.53 13.90
CA TRP A 115 -2.44 32.77 13.14
C TRP A 115 -3.81 33.39 13.36
N GLU A 116 -3.82 34.69 13.64
CA GLU A 116 -5.03 35.49 13.85
C GLU A 116 -5.21 36.44 12.66
N TRP A 117 -6.36 36.32 12.00
CA TRP A 117 -6.63 36.99 10.72
C TRP A 117 -6.69 38.52 10.85
N GLU A 118 -7.39 39.03 11.87
CA GLU A 118 -7.62 40.48 12.02
C GLU A 118 -6.34 41.25 12.35
N SER A 119 -5.44 40.64 13.12
CA SER A 119 -4.19 41.26 13.54
C SER A 119 -3.00 40.91 12.63
N ASP A 120 -3.22 40.04 11.65
CA ASP A 120 -2.19 39.40 10.81
C ASP A 120 -0.97 38.95 11.61
N LYS A 121 -1.25 38.29 12.75
CA LYS A 121 -0.21 37.92 13.72
C LYS A 121 -0.07 36.41 13.78
N THR A 122 1.13 35.92 13.48
CA THR A 122 1.49 34.51 13.66
C THR A 122 2.27 34.32 14.96
N LYS A 123 1.83 33.37 15.79
CA LYS A 123 2.53 32.88 16.97
C LYS A 123 3.02 31.47 16.73
N TYR A 124 4.34 31.29 16.76
CA TYR A 124 4.97 29.97 16.65
C TYR A 124 5.12 29.31 18.02
N PHE A 125 4.90 28.02 18.09
CA PHE A 125 5.09 27.20 19.28
C PHE A 125 6.34 26.33 19.12
N ARG A 126 7.04 26.08 20.23
CA ARG A 126 8.24 25.24 20.24
C ARG A 126 7.89 23.83 19.75
N SER A 127 8.56 23.38 18.70
CA SER A 127 8.35 22.07 18.08
C SER A 127 9.63 21.59 17.39
N LYS A 128 9.65 20.34 16.92
CA LYS A 128 10.78 19.77 16.15
C LYS A 128 11.03 20.40 14.78
N PHE A 129 10.16 21.33 14.36
CA PHE A 129 10.24 22.00 13.06
C PHE A 129 10.82 23.42 13.16
N GLU A 130 11.42 23.76 14.29
CA GLU A 130 12.12 25.03 14.48
C GLU A 130 13.04 25.29 13.27
N THR A 131 12.99 26.51 12.73
CA THR A 131 13.66 26.97 11.49
C THR A 131 13.27 26.32 10.17
N ARG A 132 12.42 25.28 10.16
CA ARG A 132 12.03 24.55 8.93
C ARG A 132 10.63 24.87 8.42
N ILE A 133 9.84 25.61 9.20
CA ILE A 133 8.46 25.97 8.86
C ILE A 133 8.34 27.38 8.32
N THR A 134 7.49 27.54 7.32
CA THR A 134 6.94 28.83 6.91
C THR A 134 5.43 28.72 6.79
N PHE A 135 4.74 29.80 7.10
CA PHE A 135 3.29 29.89 6.99
C PHE A 135 2.94 30.82 5.83
N ASP A 136 1.97 30.43 5.01
CA ASP A 136 1.39 31.28 3.97
C ASP A 136 0.03 31.82 4.43
N PRO A 137 -0.08 33.10 4.79
CA PRO A 137 -1.35 33.72 5.20
C PRO A 137 -2.42 33.77 4.11
N GLN A 138 -2.04 33.71 2.82
CA GLN A 138 -3.01 33.78 1.73
C GLN A 138 -3.80 32.48 1.59
N SER A 139 -3.11 31.34 1.68
CA SER A 139 -3.72 30.01 1.55
C SER A 139 -4.02 29.34 2.90
N GLY A 140 -3.42 29.81 3.99
CA GLY A 140 -3.42 29.13 5.28
C GLY A 140 -2.49 27.91 5.35
N ALA A 141 -1.66 27.71 4.32
CA ALA A 141 -0.81 26.54 4.19
C ALA A 141 0.37 26.55 5.17
N LEU A 142 0.69 25.36 5.70
CA LEU A 142 1.92 25.12 6.44
C LEU A 142 2.95 24.51 5.50
N ASN A 143 4.03 25.25 5.25
CA ASN A 143 5.15 24.75 4.46
C ASN A 143 6.22 24.22 5.40
N ILE A 144 6.70 23.01 5.13
CA ILE A 144 7.78 22.36 5.87
C ILE A 144 8.90 22.07 4.89
N SER A 145 10.08 22.63 5.15
CA SER A 145 11.30 22.39 4.37
C SER A 145 12.14 21.28 4.98
N ASP A 146 12.95 20.61 4.14
CA ASP A 146 13.82 19.50 4.56
C ASP A 146 13.04 18.49 5.42
N VAL A 147 11.94 17.96 4.87
CA VAL A 147 11.12 16.98 5.59
C VAL A 147 11.89 15.70 5.83
N ARG A 148 11.71 15.09 6.99
CA ARG A 148 12.43 13.87 7.37
C ARG A 148 11.46 12.74 7.63
N LYS A 149 11.93 11.50 7.61
CA LYS A 149 11.10 10.31 7.87
C LYS A 149 10.34 10.43 9.19
N GLU A 150 10.98 10.96 10.23
CA GLU A 150 10.39 11.22 11.55
C GLU A 150 9.34 12.34 11.56
N ASP A 151 9.23 13.16 10.51
CA ASP A 151 8.19 14.18 10.35
C ASP A 151 6.85 13.59 9.86
N SER A 152 6.82 12.31 9.48
CA SER A 152 5.58 11.57 9.20
C SER A 152 4.63 11.65 10.38
N SER A 153 3.44 12.18 10.14
CA SER A 153 2.46 12.43 11.19
C SER A 153 1.08 12.72 10.58
N ASP A 154 0.07 12.62 11.42
CA ASP A 154 -1.25 13.16 11.14
C ASP A 154 -1.28 14.62 11.58
N TYR A 155 -1.07 15.52 10.62
CA TYR A 155 -1.17 16.96 10.87
C TYR A 155 -2.63 17.37 10.93
N LEU A 156 -2.94 18.32 11.81
CA LEU A 156 -4.29 18.85 11.95
C LEU A 156 -4.25 20.35 11.77
N VAL A 157 -5.25 20.88 11.08
CA VAL A 157 -5.51 22.31 11.03
C VAL A 157 -6.90 22.56 11.59
N ARG A 158 -6.98 23.44 12.60
CA ARG A 158 -8.24 23.91 13.18
C ARG A 158 -8.46 25.36 12.78
N VAL A 159 -9.64 25.67 12.30
CA VAL A 159 -10.03 27.02 11.90
C VAL A 159 -11.26 27.44 12.66
N LEU A 160 -11.13 28.53 13.42
CA LEU A 160 -12.24 29.18 14.11
C LEU A 160 -12.86 30.19 13.15
N MET A 161 -14.04 29.88 12.64
CA MET A 161 -14.78 30.74 11.72
C MET A 161 -15.28 32.01 12.41
N ALA A 162 -15.58 33.07 11.65
CA ALA A 162 -16.14 34.29 12.20
C ALA A 162 -17.47 34.07 12.95
N SER A 163 -18.25 33.09 12.49
CA SER A 163 -19.50 32.62 13.11
C SER A 163 -19.32 31.99 14.50
N GLY A 164 -18.08 31.65 14.89
CA GLY A 164 -17.76 30.97 16.14
C GLY A 164 -17.69 29.45 16.04
N THR A 165 -18.02 28.87 14.88
CA THR A 165 -17.86 27.43 14.63
C THR A 165 -16.38 27.09 14.41
N GLU A 166 -15.91 26.00 15.02
CA GLU A 166 -14.59 25.43 14.74
C GLU A 166 -14.72 24.32 13.68
N ARG A 167 -13.85 24.34 12.67
CA ARG A 167 -13.67 23.27 11.69
C ARG A 167 -12.28 22.66 11.85
N GLU A 168 -12.17 21.35 11.68
CA GLU A 168 -10.91 20.61 11.77
C GLU A 168 -10.71 19.77 10.51
N TRP A 169 -9.48 19.78 9.99
CA TRP A 169 -9.06 18.88 8.90
C TRP A 169 -7.83 18.10 9.32
N LYS A 170 -7.83 16.81 8.97
CA LYS A 170 -6.72 15.89 9.16
C LYS A 170 -5.99 15.67 7.85
N ILE A 171 -4.68 15.88 7.86
CA ILE A 171 -3.79 15.78 6.70
C ILE A 171 -2.64 14.83 7.06
N PRO A 172 -2.75 13.54 6.72
CA PRO A 172 -1.68 12.58 6.94
C PRO A 172 -0.52 12.85 5.99
N LEU A 173 0.66 13.09 6.53
CA LEU A 173 1.92 13.16 5.80
C LEU A 173 2.72 11.89 6.08
N GLU A 174 3.20 11.23 5.04
CA GLU A 174 4.14 10.11 5.13
C GLU A 174 5.39 10.42 4.32
N VAL A 175 6.52 10.45 5.02
CA VAL A 175 7.82 10.78 4.46
C VAL A 175 8.65 9.52 4.38
N PHE A 176 9.14 9.21 3.20
CA PHE A 176 9.98 8.06 2.93
C PHE A 176 11.39 8.51 2.56
N ASP A 177 12.39 7.83 3.09
CA ASP A 177 13.75 7.95 2.55
C ASP A 177 13.79 7.30 1.16
N PRO A 178 14.60 7.84 0.22
CA PRO A 178 14.86 7.15 -1.04
C PRO A 178 15.37 5.73 -0.80
N VAL A 179 14.89 4.78 -1.61
CA VAL A 179 15.42 3.42 -1.56
C VAL A 179 16.90 3.43 -1.98
N PRO A 180 17.79 2.75 -1.24
CA PRO A 180 19.19 2.64 -1.61
C PRO A 180 19.36 1.72 -2.82
N LYS A 181 20.52 1.83 -3.48
CA LYS A 181 20.88 0.92 -4.58
C LYS A 181 20.93 -0.53 -4.06
N PRO A 182 20.14 -1.47 -4.61
CA PRO A 182 20.18 -2.86 -4.17
C PRO A 182 21.48 -3.53 -4.62
N VAL A 183 21.85 -4.60 -3.93
CA VAL A 183 22.95 -5.50 -4.32
C VAL A 183 22.38 -6.87 -4.58
N ILE A 184 22.79 -7.49 -5.70
CA ILE A 184 22.39 -8.87 -6.02
C ILE A 184 23.57 -9.80 -5.76
N GLU A 185 23.36 -10.76 -4.86
CA GLU A 185 24.26 -11.86 -4.62
C GLU A 185 23.77 -13.12 -5.33
N ALA A 186 24.65 -13.76 -6.11
CA ALA A 186 24.35 -15.00 -6.80
C ALA A 186 25.06 -16.17 -6.12
N LYS A 187 24.30 -17.13 -5.60
CA LYS A 187 24.83 -18.35 -4.97
C LYS A 187 24.49 -19.57 -5.82
N GLN A 188 25.50 -20.33 -6.23
CA GLN A 188 25.28 -21.62 -6.87
C GLN A 188 24.96 -22.69 -5.83
N ILE A 189 23.80 -23.32 -5.96
CA ILE A 189 23.37 -24.43 -5.11
C ILE A 189 24.01 -25.73 -5.61
N LYS A 190 23.85 -26.02 -6.90
CA LYS A 190 24.39 -27.22 -7.54
C LYS A 190 24.52 -27.04 -9.05
N LYS A 191 25.33 -27.90 -9.67
CA LYS A 191 25.51 -28.02 -11.11
C LYS A 191 25.33 -29.48 -11.52
N VAL A 192 24.43 -29.74 -12.47
CA VAL A 192 24.15 -31.08 -13.02
C VAL A 192 24.09 -30.96 -14.53
N ASP A 193 24.87 -31.77 -15.26
CA ASP A 193 24.87 -31.80 -16.74
C ASP A 193 24.94 -30.41 -17.39
N ASN A 194 25.84 -29.57 -16.86
CA ASN A 194 26.06 -28.18 -17.26
C ASN A 194 24.87 -27.21 -17.04
N THR A 195 23.80 -27.68 -16.42
CA THR A 195 22.69 -26.88 -15.90
C THR A 195 22.99 -26.44 -14.48
N CYS A 196 22.80 -25.15 -14.20
CA CYS A 196 23.10 -24.55 -12.90
C CYS A 196 21.84 -24.12 -12.17
N TYR A 197 21.77 -24.49 -10.90
CA TYR A 197 20.71 -24.09 -9.98
C TYR A 197 21.28 -23.00 -9.08
N LEU A 198 20.72 -21.80 -9.19
CA LEU A 198 21.21 -20.61 -8.51
C LEU A 198 20.12 -20.02 -7.62
N THR A 199 20.54 -19.38 -6.54
CA THR A 199 19.73 -18.46 -5.75
C THR A 199 20.30 -17.07 -5.92
N LEU A 200 19.49 -16.14 -6.43
CA LEU A 200 19.78 -14.72 -6.45
C LEU A 200 19.13 -14.08 -5.23
N SER A 201 19.91 -13.35 -4.43
CA SER A 201 19.42 -12.60 -3.27
C SER A 201 19.63 -11.12 -3.53
N CYS A 202 18.55 -10.36 -3.54
CA CYS A 202 18.55 -8.91 -3.69
C CYS A 202 18.43 -8.27 -2.31
N THR A 203 19.49 -7.58 -1.91
CA THR A 203 19.61 -7.02 -0.55
C THR A 203 19.62 -5.51 -0.60
N VAL A 204 18.84 -4.91 0.29
CA VAL A 204 18.87 -3.48 0.62
C VAL A 204 19.07 -3.32 2.13
N PRO A 205 19.80 -2.28 2.59
CA PRO A 205 19.88 -1.95 4.01
C PRO A 205 18.50 -1.66 4.62
N ASP A 206 18.10 -2.44 5.63
CA ASP A 206 17.00 -2.24 6.59
C ASP A 206 15.85 -1.30 6.15
N GLN A 207 15.12 -1.69 5.10
CA GLN A 207 13.87 -1.05 4.68
C GLN A 207 12.85 -2.09 4.20
N SER A 208 11.58 -1.90 4.58
CA SER A 208 10.47 -2.63 3.99
C SER A 208 10.19 -2.04 2.61
N VAL A 209 10.67 -2.71 1.57
CA VAL A 209 10.51 -2.31 0.16
C VAL A 209 9.76 -3.39 -0.61
N ASN A 210 9.13 -3.00 -1.71
CA ASN A 210 8.61 -3.92 -2.70
C ASN A 210 9.72 -4.44 -3.60
N TYR A 211 9.62 -5.69 -4.04
CA TYR A 211 10.60 -6.34 -4.91
C TYR A 211 9.96 -6.75 -6.22
N GLU A 212 10.64 -6.47 -7.33
CA GLU A 212 10.25 -6.94 -8.66
C GLU A 212 11.49 -7.46 -9.39
N TRP A 213 11.36 -8.61 -10.04
CA TRP A 213 12.43 -9.20 -10.83
C TRP A 213 12.11 -9.15 -12.31
N TYR A 214 13.14 -8.93 -13.11
CA TYR A 214 13.09 -8.93 -14.56
C TYR A 214 14.17 -9.87 -15.10
N GLY A 215 13.81 -10.66 -16.11
CA GLY A 215 14.77 -11.37 -16.96
C GLY A 215 14.89 -10.67 -18.32
N ASP A 216 15.60 -11.31 -19.25
CA ASP A 216 15.77 -10.77 -20.62
C ASP A 216 14.44 -10.51 -21.35
N SER A 217 13.40 -11.31 -21.04
CA SER A 217 12.08 -11.21 -21.66
C SER A 217 11.13 -10.23 -20.96
N GLY A 218 11.59 -9.52 -19.93
CA GLY A 218 10.77 -8.57 -19.16
C GLY A 218 10.45 -9.05 -17.74
N PRO A 219 9.34 -8.56 -17.13
CA PRO A 219 9.02 -8.85 -15.73
C PRO A 219 8.74 -10.33 -15.52
N LEU A 220 9.24 -10.85 -14.40
CA LEU A 220 8.95 -12.20 -13.96
C LEU A 220 7.58 -12.25 -13.24
N PRO A 221 6.95 -13.43 -13.17
CA PRO A 221 5.66 -13.60 -12.48
C PRO A 221 5.62 -13.09 -11.04
N GLN A 222 4.41 -12.77 -10.56
CA GLN A 222 4.18 -12.10 -9.28
C GLN A 222 4.65 -12.93 -8.07
N GLU A 223 4.64 -14.25 -8.16
CA GLU A 223 5.17 -15.15 -7.12
C GLU A 223 6.66 -14.92 -6.80
N PHE A 224 7.39 -14.24 -7.70
CA PHE A 224 8.79 -13.87 -7.52
C PHE A 224 8.99 -12.46 -6.97
N GLN A 225 7.94 -11.73 -6.56
CA GLN A 225 8.04 -10.41 -5.93
C GLN A 225 8.57 -10.50 -4.48
N ARG A 226 9.76 -11.08 -4.31
CA ARG A 226 10.46 -11.26 -3.04
C ARG A 226 11.93 -10.92 -3.22
N SER A 227 12.64 -10.74 -2.11
CA SER A 227 14.08 -10.50 -2.11
C SER A 227 14.90 -11.65 -2.70
N VAL A 228 14.35 -12.88 -2.72
CA VAL A 228 15.06 -14.08 -3.18
C VAL A 228 14.39 -14.66 -4.42
N LEU A 229 15.20 -14.91 -5.46
CA LEU A 229 14.80 -15.54 -6.70
C LEU A 229 15.62 -16.82 -6.94
N ASN A 230 14.93 -17.96 -7.07
CA ASN A 230 15.56 -19.24 -7.43
C ASN A 230 15.43 -19.47 -8.94
N ILE A 231 16.56 -19.64 -9.62
CA ILE A 231 16.61 -19.81 -11.08
C ILE A 231 17.38 -21.06 -11.48
N THR A 232 17.04 -21.58 -12.65
CA THR A 232 17.78 -22.66 -13.31
C THR A 232 18.27 -22.15 -14.65
N LEU A 233 19.59 -22.17 -14.87
CA LEU A 233 20.21 -21.76 -16.13
C LEU A 233 20.69 -23.00 -16.88
N ASN A 234 20.07 -23.28 -18.02
CA ASN A 234 20.47 -24.32 -18.96
C ASN A 234 21.31 -23.69 -20.09
N PRO A 235 22.42 -24.31 -20.52
CA PRO A 235 23.22 -23.84 -21.66
C PRO A 235 22.43 -23.46 -22.93
N GLN A 236 21.31 -24.14 -23.21
CA GLN A 236 20.56 -23.95 -24.45
C GLN A 236 19.59 -22.75 -24.44
N ASN A 237 19.08 -22.37 -23.27
CA ASN A 237 18.08 -21.32 -23.16
C ASN A 237 18.11 -20.73 -21.74
N PHE A 238 18.91 -19.69 -21.55
CA PHE A 238 19.03 -18.98 -20.28
C PHE A 238 18.93 -17.47 -20.50
N SER A 239 18.30 -16.76 -19.57
CA SER A 239 18.39 -15.31 -19.53
C SER A 239 19.81 -14.89 -19.16
N LYS A 240 20.41 -14.06 -20.01
CA LYS A 240 21.76 -13.52 -19.84
C LYS A 240 21.82 -12.47 -18.75
N SER A 241 20.68 -11.90 -18.36
CA SER A 241 20.60 -10.91 -17.29
C SER A 241 19.39 -11.13 -16.39
N PHE A 242 19.59 -10.77 -15.12
CA PHE A 242 18.51 -10.66 -14.14
C PHE A 242 18.64 -9.33 -13.43
N THR A 243 17.54 -8.59 -13.39
CA THR A 243 17.44 -7.29 -12.72
C THR A 243 16.50 -7.42 -11.53
N CYS A 244 16.95 -6.99 -10.37
CA CYS A 244 16.09 -6.75 -9.22
C CYS A 244 15.80 -5.26 -9.14
N GLN A 245 14.53 -4.90 -9.09
CA GLN A 245 14.04 -3.58 -8.79
C GLN A 245 13.44 -3.59 -7.38
N VAL A 246 13.86 -2.62 -6.57
CA VAL A 246 13.34 -2.36 -5.23
C VAL A 246 12.66 -1.01 -5.23
N SER A 247 11.49 -0.92 -4.61
CA SER A 247 10.75 0.34 -4.58
C SER A 247 9.99 0.56 -3.28
N ASN A 248 9.76 1.84 -2.98
CA ASN A 248 8.76 2.28 -2.01
C ASN A 248 7.80 3.27 -2.70
N HIS A 249 6.91 3.88 -1.95
CA HIS A 249 5.87 4.76 -2.50
C HIS A 249 6.40 5.99 -3.26
N VAL A 250 7.66 6.38 -3.06
CA VAL A 250 8.22 7.64 -3.62
C VAL A 250 9.48 7.44 -4.46
N SER A 251 10.09 6.26 -4.46
CA SER A 251 11.37 6.01 -5.12
C SER A 251 11.54 4.55 -5.54
N SER A 252 12.36 4.32 -6.55
CA SER A 252 12.70 3.00 -7.07
C SER A 252 14.17 2.96 -7.49
N GLU A 253 14.85 1.87 -7.18
CA GLU A 253 16.22 1.59 -7.59
C GLU A 253 16.33 0.16 -8.07
N ASN A 254 17.38 -0.14 -8.82
CA ASN A 254 17.58 -1.46 -9.39
C ASN A 254 19.05 -1.89 -9.43
N ALA A 255 19.28 -3.18 -9.56
CA ALA A 255 20.59 -3.73 -9.87
C ALA A 255 20.43 -4.88 -10.85
N THR A 256 21.45 -5.09 -11.67
CA THR A 256 21.45 -6.14 -12.70
C THR A 256 22.69 -6.98 -12.57
N VAL A 257 22.51 -8.30 -12.65
CA VAL A 257 23.58 -9.27 -12.79
C VAL A 257 23.52 -9.90 -14.17
N TYR A 258 24.70 -10.19 -14.73
CA TYR A 258 24.83 -10.77 -16.05
C TYR A 258 25.52 -12.13 -15.98
N PHE A 259 25.14 -13.04 -16.86
CA PHE A 259 25.68 -14.39 -16.98
C PHE A 259 26.29 -14.56 -18.37
N THR A 260 27.56 -14.94 -18.43
CA THR A 260 28.27 -15.22 -19.70
C THR A 260 27.98 -16.64 -20.21
N SER A 261 27.69 -17.55 -19.28
CA SER A 261 27.22 -18.92 -19.53
C SER A 261 26.38 -19.36 -18.32
N SER A 262 25.75 -20.54 -18.40
CA SER A 262 24.83 -21.06 -17.38
C SER A 262 25.33 -21.01 -15.93
N CYS A 263 26.65 -20.99 -15.70
CA CYS A 263 27.24 -21.03 -14.36
C CYS A 263 28.28 -19.93 -14.09
N VAL A 264 28.44 -18.96 -15.00
CA VAL A 264 29.51 -17.96 -14.89
C VAL A 264 28.92 -16.57 -14.87
N LEU A 265 28.92 -15.98 -13.67
CA LEU A 265 28.61 -14.58 -13.46
C LEU A 265 29.63 -13.72 -14.21
N ALA A 266 29.17 -12.79 -15.03
CA ALA A 266 30.02 -11.79 -15.64
C ALA A 266 30.57 -10.89 -14.53
N ARG A 267 31.90 -10.79 -14.41
CA ARG A 267 32.49 -9.80 -13.51
C ARG A 267 32.19 -8.40 -14.07
N SER A 268 31.54 -7.56 -13.27
CA SER A 268 31.42 -6.13 -13.57
C SER A 268 32.83 -5.53 -13.64
N PHE A 269 33.28 -5.13 -14.82
CA PHE A 269 34.60 -4.51 -15.06
C PHE A 269 34.62 -3.02 -14.66
N GLY A 270 33.91 -2.63 -13.59
CA GLY A 270 33.71 -1.24 -13.19
C GLY A 270 34.86 -0.61 -12.39
N VAL A 271 35.80 -1.38 -11.85
CA VAL A 271 36.84 -0.86 -10.93
C VAL A 271 38.27 -1.15 -11.38
N THR A 272 38.50 -2.14 -12.24
CA THR A 272 39.85 -2.56 -12.66
C THR A 272 40.46 -1.74 -13.79
N ARG A 273 39.65 -1.02 -14.59
CA ARG A 273 40.16 -0.23 -15.73
C ARG A 273 40.90 1.04 -15.32
N MET A 274 40.54 1.66 -14.18
CA MET A 274 41.20 2.88 -13.71
C MET A 274 42.61 2.59 -13.16
N ALA A 275 42.82 1.43 -12.51
CA ALA A 275 44.12 1.04 -11.99
C ALA A 275 45.14 0.73 -13.10
N SER A 276 44.70 0.13 -14.22
CA SER A 276 45.60 -0.16 -15.35
C SER A 276 46.05 1.09 -16.10
N TRP A 277 45.21 2.12 -16.19
CA TRP A 277 45.59 3.39 -16.83
C TRP A 277 46.63 4.16 -16.01
N LEU A 278 46.53 4.17 -14.68
CA LEU A 278 47.50 4.84 -13.80
C LEU A 278 48.91 4.22 -13.88
N VAL A 279 49.01 2.90 -14.05
CA VAL A 279 50.30 2.20 -14.18
C VAL A 279 51.00 2.52 -15.51
N VAL A 280 50.25 2.81 -16.57
CA VAL A 280 50.80 3.12 -17.90
C VAL A 280 51.12 4.60 -18.07
N THR A 281 50.29 5.51 -17.52
CA THR A 281 50.47 6.94 -17.71
C THR A 281 51.50 7.55 -16.76
N ALA A 282 51.63 7.06 -15.53
CA ALA A 282 52.58 7.62 -14.56
C ALA A 282 54.06 7.52 -15.03
N PRO A 283 54.54 6.39 -15.60
CA PRO A 283 55.90 6.31 -16.13
C PRO A 283 56.12 7.17 -17.39
N LEU A 284 55.10 7.30 -18.25
CA LEU A 284 55.18 8.10 -19.48
C LEU A 284 55.27 9.59 -19.18
N VAL A 285 54.49 10.09 -18.21
CA VAL A 285 54.56 11.48 -17.77
C VAL A 285 55.89 11.77 -17.07
N LEU A 286 56.39 10.84 -16.25
CA LEU A 286 57.69 11.00 -15.59
C LEU A 286 58.85 10.98 -16.59
N GLY A 287 58.77 10.17 -17.65
CA GLY A 287 59.74 10.14 -18.74
C GLY A 287 59.80 11.44 -19.54
N PHE A 288 58.64 12.05 -19.84
CA PHE A 288 58.57 13.34 -20.54
C PHE A 288 59.05 14.52 -19.70
N LEU A 289 58.97 14.45 -18.36
CA LEU A 289 59.45 15.51 -17.47
C LEU A 289 60.97 15.46 -17.21
N LEU A 290 61.62 14.34 -17.53
CA LEU A 290 63.05 14.09 -17.29
C LEU A 290 63.91 14.19 -18.56
N THR A 291 63.32 14.51 -19.71
CA THR A 291 63.99 14.81 -21.00
C THR A 291 63.84 16.27 -21.36
#